data_AF-R6M3J3-F1
#
_entry.id   AF-R6M3J3-F1
#
_cell.length_a   1.000
_cell.length_b   1.000
_cell.length_c   1.000
_cell.angle_alpha   90.00
_cell.angle_beta   90.00
_cell.angle_gamma   90.00
#
_symmetry.space_group_name_H-M   'P 1'
#
loop_
_entity.id
_entity.type
_entity.pdbx_description
1 polymer ?
#
loop_
_entity_poly.entity_id
_entity_poly.type
_entity_poly.pdbx_seq_one_letter_code
_entity_poly.pdbx_strand_id
1 'polypeptide(L)'
;MRSLSPCIAKKSEINDINCENLISYNVTFNNFIKHIGDAYKTASEYNDELEYGLGSLYPMPGGLKENVKWFLGEDVSVRQVEGEHEAYRFLTQYKPEQNGPVMIDILNCGSGCLFGTGTEDNIDEQKVYAEMSNRRRKAKQEEKNQDLRVQRFHHGLKMQDLRTGIKPEFAKDVR
;
A
#
# COMPACT_ATOMS: atom_id res chain seq x y z
N MET A 1 -13.80 9.12 13.48
CA MET A 1 -12.45 8.48 13.46
C MET A 1 -11.40 9.52 13.05
N ARG A 2 -10.10 9.27 13.20
CA ARG A 2 -9.03 10.23 12.86
C ARG A 2 -8.11 9.62 11.81
N SER A 3 -7.70 10.39 10.82
CA SER A 3 -6.71 9.96 9.82
C SER A 3 -5.33 10.51 10.17
N LEU A 4 -4.29 9.71 9.93
CA LEU A 4 -2.90 10.13 9.96
C LEU A 4 -2.36 9.99 8.53
N SER A 5 -1.86 11.06 7.92
CA SER A 5 -1.49 11.04 6.50
C SER A 5 -0.33 11.96 6.12
N PRO A 6 0.33 11.73 4.97
CA PRO A 6 1.40 12.59 4.47
C PRO A 6 0.88 13.76 3.62
N CYS A 7 -0.43 14.05 3.60
CA CYS A 7 -1.00 14.98 2.61
C CYS A 7 -2.04 15.93 3.22
N ILE A 8 -1.91 17.22 2.92
CA ILE A 8 -2.90 18.22 3.34
C ILE A 8 -4.23 18.08 2.58
N ALA A 9 -4.19 17.59 1.33
CA ALA A 9 -5.38 17.44 0.49
C ALA A 9 -6.39 16.44 1.05
N LYS A 10 -5.94 15.54 1.95
CA LYS A 10 -6.81 14.61 2.67
C LYS A 10 -7.89 15.33 3.49
N LYS A 11 -7.67 16.59 3.87
CA LYS A 11 -8.71 17.44 4.49
C LYS A 11 -9.91 17.65 3.56
N SER A 12 -9.66 17.93 2.28
CA SER A 12 -10.72 18.11 1.29
C SER A 12 -11.46 16.79 1.04
N GLU A 13 -10.72 15.68 0.97
CA GLU A 13 -11.30 14.34 0.81
C GLU A 13 -12.24 13.99 1.98
N ILE A 14 -11.83 14.23 3.22
CA ILE A 14 -12.66 13.95 4.41
C ILE A 14 -13.94 14.77 4.45
N ASN A 15 -13.89 16.01 3.95
CA ASN A 15 -15.04 16.90 3.93
C ASN A 15 -15.97 16.65 2.72
N ASP A 16 -15.63 15.72 1.84
CA ASP A 16 -16.48 15.33 0.73
C ASP A 16 -17.76 14.66 1.25
N ILE A 17 -18.90 15.00 0.65
CA ILE A 17 -20.21 14.48 1.04
C ILE A 17 -20.29 12.95 0.92
N ASN A 18 -19.51 12.36 -0.01
CA ASN A 18 -19.47 10.92 -0.24
C ASN A 18 -18.67 10.15 0.82
N CYS A 19 -17.94 10.84 1.71
CA CYS A 19 -17.17 10.21 2.78
C CYS A 19 -17.97 10.02 4.08
N GLU A 20 -19.27 10.34 4.07
CA GLU A 20 -20.25 10.06 5.14
C GLU A 20 -19.81 10.49 6.56
N ASN A 21 -18.91 11.49 6.65
CA ASN A 21 -18.31 11.93 7.91
C ASN A 21 -17.63 10.81 8.74
N LEU A 22 -17.18 9.72 8.09
CA LEU A 22 -16.51 8.60 8.77
C LEU A 22 -15.25 9.05 9.52
N ILE A 23 -14.50 9.95 8.89
CA ILE A 23 -13.33 10.59 9.47
C ILE A 23 -13.70 12.02 9.89
N SER A 24 -13.30 12.40 11.10
CA SER A 24 -13.63 13.72 11.67
C SER A 24 -12.53 14.75 11.39
N TYR A 25 -11.27 14.32 11.27
CA TYR A 25 -10.15 15.18 10.89
C TYR A 25 -8.91 14.40 10.45
N ASN A 26 -7.99 15.11 9.78
CA ASN A 26 -6.67 14.63 9.38
C ASN A 26 -5.56 15.23 10.26
N VAL A 27 -4.63 14.39 10.71
CA VAL A 27 -3.34 14.78 11.28
C VAL A 27 -2.27 14.50 10.24
N THR A 28 -1.48 15.51 9.89
CA THR A 28 -0.32 15.29 9.02
C THR A 28 0.84 14.67 9.78
N PHE A 29 1.71 13.91 9.12
CA PHE A 29 2.91 13.36 9.74
C PHE A 29 3.76 14.45 10.41
N ASN A 30 3.96 15.58 9.73
CA ASN A 30 4.69 16.74 10.26
C ASN A 30 4.05 17.27 11.56
N ASN A 31 2.72 17.44 11.60
CA ASN A 31 2.03 17.89 12.82
C ASN A 31 2.14 16.86 13.94
N PHE A 32 2.07 15.57 13.60
CA PHE A 32 2.19 14.50 14.57
C PHE A 32 3.59 14.46 15.21
N ILE A 33 4.65 14.48 14.39
CA ILE A 33 6.03 14.50 14.86
C ILE A 33 6.32 15.74 15.71
N LYS A 34 5.86 16.93 15.28
CA LYS A 34 5.97 18.16 16.09
C LYS A 34 5.26 18.06 17.43
N HIS A 35 4.13 17.37 17.49
CA HIS A 35 3.35 17.23 18.72
C HIS A 35 4.01 16.27 19.72
N ILE A 36 4.53 15.12 19.25
CA ILE A 36 5.17 14.12 20.12
C ILE A 36 6.61 14.49 20.48
N GLY A 37 7.27 15.33 19.66
CA GLY A 37 8.65 15.75 19.86
C GLY A 37 9.59 14.56 19.96
N ASP A 38 10.43 14.52 20.99
CA ASP A 38 11.42 13.47 21.19
C ASP A 38 10.90 12.23 21.94
N ALA A 39 9.61 12.20 22.31
CA ALA A 39 9.05 11.10 23.10
C ALA A 39 9.24 9.72 22.44
N TYR A 40 9.18 9.66 21.10
CA TYR A 40 9.34 8.41 20.35
C TYR A 40 10.75 7.82 20.43
N LYS A 41 11.80 8.62 20.72
CA LYS A 41 13.20 8.14 20.77
C LYS A 41 13.44 7.12 21.88
N THR A 42 12.60 7.12 22.90
CA THR A 42 12.67 6.20 24.05
C THR A 42 11.56 5.15 24.04
N ALA A 43 10.69 5.18 23.03
CA ALA A 43 9.62 4.21 22.90
C ALA A 43 10.20 2.85 22.50
N SER A 44 9.68 1.77 23.09
CA SER A 44 9.96 0.42 22.65
C SER A 44 9.37 0.19 21.25
N GLU A 45 10.09 -0.54 20.40
CA GLU A 45 9.56 -0.98 19.11
C GLU A 45 8.27 -1.78 19.31
N TYR A 46 7.26 -1.43 18.51
CA TYR A 46 6.00 -2.15 18.48
C TYR A 46 6.11 -3.26 17.43
N ASN A 47 5.99 -4.52 17.86
CA ASN A 47 6.24 -5.68 17.02
C ASN A 47 4.96 -6.35 16.48
N ASP A 48 3.78 -5.90 16.92
CA ASP A 48 2.50 -6.44 16.47
C ASP A 48 2.03 -5.68 15.22
N GLU A 49 2.87 -5.71 14.17
CA GLU A 49 2.54 -5.13 12.87
C GLU A 49 1.71 -6.12 12.05
N LEU A 50 0.55 -5.67 11.57
CA LEU A 50 -0.16 -6.37 10.50
C LEU A 50 0.73 -6.35 9.24
N GLU A 51 0.99 -7.51 8.66
CA GLU A 51 1.80 -7.61 7.45
C GLU A 51 0.98 -7.15 6.23
N TYR A 52 1.39 -6.05 5.61
CA TYR A 52 0.66 -5.42 4.50
C TYR A 52 1.12 -5.91 3.11
N GLY A 53 2.11 -6.80 3.05
CA GLY A 53 2.70 -7.32 1.81
C GLY A 53 3.04 -6.22 0.81
N LEU A 54 2.64 -6.38 -0.45
CA LEU A 54 2.84 -5.40 -1.52
C LEU A 54 2.06 -4.09 -1.29
N GLY A 55 1.00 -4.12 -0.49
CA GLY A 55 0.26 -2.92 -0.08
C GLY A 55 1.15 -1.87 0.57
N SER A 56 2.25 -2.28 1.22
CA SER A 56 3.25 -1.37 1.79
C SER A 56 3.91 -0.45 0.76
N LEU A 57 3.90 -0.81 -0.53
CA LEU A 57 4.52 -0.06 -1.61
C LEU A 57 3.60 1.02 -2.19
N TYR A 58 2.30 1.01 -1.85
CA TYR A 58 1.31 1.96 -2.35
C TYR A 58 1.74 3.43 -2.29
N PRO A 59 2.43 3.93 -1.24
CA PRO A 59 2.81 5.34 -1.16
C PRO A 59 3.84 5.78 -2.20
N MET A 60 4.54 4.85 -2.86
CA MET A 60 5.55 5.18 -3.86
C MET A 60 4.94 5.55 -5.21
N PRO A 61 5.63 6.39 -5.99
CA PRO A 61 5.54 6.34 -7.45
C PRO A 61 5.57 4.90 -7.96
N GLY A 62 4.66 4.50 -8.83
CA GLY A 62 4.62 3.07 -9.24
C GLY A 62 3.78 2.15 -8.35
N GLY A 63 3.58 2.50 -7.07
CA GLY A 63 3.15 1.55 -6.03
C GLY A 63 1.77 0.93 -6.27
N LEU A 64 0.78 1.77 -6.60
CA LEU A 64 -0.57 1.29 -6.90
C LEU A 64 -0.59 0.44 -8.18
N LYS A 65 0.14 0.86 -9.22
CA LYS A 65 0.31 0.06 -10.44
C LYS A 65 0.88 -1.32 -10.16
N GLU A 66 1.89 -1.43 -9.29
CA GLU A 66 2.47 -2.71 -8.88
C GLU A 66 1.42 -3.59 -8.18
N ASN A 67 0.61 -3.01 -7.29
CA ASN A 67 -0.48 -3.74 -6.65
C ASN A 67 -1.52 -4.23 -7.67
N VAL A 68 -1.92 -3.38 -8.62
CA VAL A 68 -2.89 -3.77 -9.66
C VAL A 68 -2.36 -4.91 -10.52
N LYS A 69 -1.09 -4.84 -10.95
CA LYS A 69 -0.44 -5.91 -11.71
C LYS A 69 -0.31 -7.20 -10.92
N TRP A 70 -0.10 -7.09 -9.61
CA TRP A 70 -0.08 -8.26 -8.74
C TRP A 70 -1.43 -8.99 -8.71
N PHE A 71 -2.54 -8.25 -8.61
CA PHE A 71 -3.88 -8.86 -8.58
C PHE A 71 -4.40 -9.31 -9.95
N LEU A 72 -4.11 -8.56 -11.02
CA LEU A 72 -4.71 -8.75 -12.33
C LEU A 72 -3.77 -9.40 -13.37
N GLY A 73 -2.50 -9.59 -13.04
CA GLY A 73 -1.46 -10.11 -13.93
C GLY A 73 -0.64 -9.00 -14.61
N GLU A 74 0.57 -9.35 -15.06
CA GLU A 74 1.51 -8.39 -15.66
C GLU A 74 1.08 -7.86 -17.04
N ASP A 75 0.17 -8.58 -17.70
CA ASP A 75 -0.33 -8.27 -19.04
C ASP A 75 -1.26 -7.05 -19.06
N VAL A 76 -1.76 -6.61 -17.90
CA VAL A 76 -2.63 -5.44 -17.81
C VAL A 76 -1.83 -4.13 -17.96
N SER A 77 -2.36 -3.23 -18.79
CA SER A 77 -1.75 -1.92 -19.00
C SER A 77 -2.27 -0.92 -17.98
N VAL A 78 -1.36 -0.37 -17.15
CA VAL A 78 -1.65 0.72 -16.22
C VAL A 78 -0.76 1.91 -16.57
N ARG A 79 -1.39 3.04 -16.88
CA ARG A 79 -0.71 4.30 -17.20
C ARG A 79 -0.49 5.08 -15.92
N GLN A 80 0.71 5.67 -15.77
CA GLN A 80 1.05 6.48 -14.61
C GLN A 80 1.33 7.92 -15.00
N VAL A 81 0.89 8.84 -14.16
CA VAL A 81 1.06 10.29 -14.31
C VAL A 81 1.34 10.88 -12.95
N GLU A 82 2.51 11.47 -12.77
CA GLU A 82 3.00 11.91 -11.46
C GLU A 82 3.46 13.36 -11.54
N GLY A 83 3.02 14.15 -10.55
CA GLY A 83 3.27 15.59 -10.50
C GLY A 83 2.08 16.41 -10.98
N GLU A 84 1.84 17.54 -10.31
CA GLU A 84 0.68 18.39 -10.52
C GLU A 84 0.56 18.88 -11.97
N HIS A 85 1.64 19.47 -12.52
CA HIS A 85 1.65 19.97 -13.90
C HIS A 85 1.41 18.85 -14.92
N GLU A 86 1.99 17.68 -14.68
CA GLU A 86 1.84 16.49 -15.51
C GLU A 86 0.42 15.94 -15.46
N ALA A 87 -0.19 15.91 -14.28
CA ALA A 87 -1.57 15.51 -14.07
C ALA A 87 -2.54 16.38 -14.86
N TYR A 88 -2.45 17.72 -14.73
CA TYR A 88 -3.33 18.62 -15.48
C TYR A 88 -3.07 18.58 -16.99
N ARG A 89 -1.82 18.49 -17.42
CA ARG A 89 -1.48 18.33 -18.85
C ARG A 89 -2.06 17.04 -19.41
N PHE A 90 -1.94 15.95 -18.67
CA PHE A 90 -2.49 14.67 -19.07
C PHE A 90 -4.01 14.72 -19.15
N LEU A 91 -4.70 15.21 -18.11
CA LEU A 91 -6.17 15.29 -18.08
C LEU A 91 -6.75 16.14 -19.21
N THR A 92 -6.02 17.15 -19.67
CA THR A 92 -6.46 18.01 -20.80
C THR A 92 -6.21 17.40 -22.18
N GLN A 93 -5.20 16.54 -22.31
CA GLN A 93 -4.79 15.96 -23.60
C GLN A 93 -5.28 14.52 -23.80
N TYR A 94 -5.61 13.82 -22.72
CA TYR A 94 -5.93 12.41 -22.78
C TYR A 94 -7.23 12.15 -23.53
N LYS A 95 -7.17 11.19 -24.46
CA LYS A 95 -8.31 10.69 -25.22
C LYS A 95 -8.43 9.20 -24.95
N PRO A 96 -9.52 8.73 -24.31
CA PRO A 96 -9.75 7.31 -24.10
C PRO A 96 -9.81 6.55 -25.43
N GLU A 97 -9.23 5.36 -25.46
CA GLU A 97 -9.25 4.46 -26.62
C GLU A 97 -9.76 3.08 -26.19
N GLN A 98 -10.36 2.33 -27.12
CA GLN A 98 -10.98 1.02 -26.85
C GLN A 98 -9.99 0.01 -26.26
N ASN A 99 -8.73 0.04 -26.69
CA ASN A 99 -7.65 -0.83 -26.18
C ASN A 99 -6.68 -0.06 -25.27
N GLY A 100 -7.16 0.97 -24.59
CA GLY A 100 -6.40 1.79 -23.66
C GLY A 100 -6.01 1.05 -22.36
N PRO A 101 -5.27 1.72 -21.46
CA PRO A 101 -4.93 1.15 -20.17
C PRO A 101 -6.19 0.82 -19.35
N VAL A 102 -6.15 -0.27 -18.59
CA VAL A 102 -7.25 -0.66 -17.68
C VAL A 102 -7.42 0.32 -16.53
N MET A 103 -6.34 1.03 -16.19
CA MET A 103 -6.32 2.04 -15.15
C MET A 103 -5.31 3.14 -15.49
N ILE A 104 -5.65 4.37 -15.11
CA ILE A 104 -4.71 5.49 -15.09
C ILE A 104 -4.53 5.90 -13.63
N ASP A 105 -3.29 5.78 -13.16
CA ASP A 105 -2.83 6.14 -11.83
C ASP A 105 -2.25 7.56 -11.87
N ILE A 106 -2.96 8.52 -11.27
CA ILE A 106 -2.61 9.95 -11.30
C ILE A 106 -2.30 10.41 -9.87
N LEU A 107 -1.06 10.87 -9.66
CA LEU A 107 -0.60 11.41 -8.38
C LEU A 107 -0.19 12.88 -8.54
N ASN A 108 -0.73 13.77 -7.72
CA ASN A 108 -0.36 15.19 -7.75
C ASN A 108 1.08 15.44 -7.30
N CYS A 109 1.62 14.60 -6.40
CA CYS A 109 3.00 14.70 -5.94
C CYS A 109 3.91 13.85 -6.85
N GLY A 110 5.00 14.44 -7.35
CA GLY A 110 5.95 13.73 -8.25
C GLY A 110 6.67 12.56 -7.57
N SER A 111 6.89 12.64 -6.27
CA SER A 111 7.51 11.57 -5.48
C SER A 111 6.48 10.70 -4.74
N GLY A 112 5.24 10.65 -5.26
CA GLY A 112 4.12 9.96 -4.63
C GLY A 112 3.77 10.52 -3.26
N CYS A 113 3.22 9.68 -2.39
CA CYS A 113 2.83 10.05 -1.03
C CYS A 113 4.00 10.07 -0.05
N LEU A 114 5.18 9.55 -0.41
CA LEU A 114 6.35 9.47 0.47
C LEU A 114 6.81 10.85 0.99
N PHE A 115 6.72 11.86 0.14
CA PHE A 115 7.17 13.23 0.41
C PHE A 115 6.01 14.22 0.18
N GLY A 116 4.80 13.81 0.56
CA GLY A 116 3.63 14.66 0.42
C GLY A 116 3.73 15.93 1.27
N THR A 117 2.88 16.91 0.98
CA THR A 117 2.84 18.21 1.67
C THR A 117 2.65 18.17 3.19
N GLY A 118 2.27 17.01 3.74
CA GLY A 118 2.13 16.75 5.16
C GLY A 118 3.32 16.06 5.81
N THR A 119 4.43 15.84 5.09
CA THR A 119 5.68 15.29 5.66
C THR A 119 6.61 16.40 6.13
N GLU A 120 7.71 16.03 6.82
CA GLU A 120 8.73 16.97 7.25
C GLU A 120 9.63 17.39 6.07
N ASP A 121 10.16 18.62 6.11
CA ASP A 121 10.94 19.18 4.99
C ASP A 121 12.39 18.63 4.92
N ASN A 122 12.92 18.10 6.04
CA ASN A 122 14.31 17.67 6.17
C ASN A 122 14.46 16.14 6.24
N ILE A 123 13.64 15.42 5.46
CA ILE A 123 13.72 13.96 5.38
C ILE A 123 14.83 13.59 4.39
N ASP A 124 15.70 12.64 4.78
CA ASP A 124 16.70 12.07 3.89
C ASP A 124 16.02 11.14 2.88
N GLU A 125 15.80 11.66 1.66
CA GLU A 125 15.09 10.92 0.61
C GLU A 125 15.74 9.58 0.29
N GLN A 126 17.09 9.51 0.30
CA GLN A 126 17.82 8.29 -0.03
C GLN A 126 17.55 7.18 0.99
N LYS A 127 17.47 7.54 2.27
CA LYS A 127 17.09 6.59 3.32
C LYS A 127 15.66 6.08 3.15
N VAL A 128 14.72 6.96 2.79
CA VAL A 128 13.34 6.57 2.53
C VAL A 128 13.26 5.59 1.36
N TYR A 129 13.90 5.91 0.22
CA TYR A 129 13.91 5.02 -0.94
C TYR A 129 14.62 3.68 -0.66
N ALA A 130 15.69 3.69 0.14
CA ALA A 130 16.37 2.47 0.57
C ALA A 130 15.45 1.58 1.42
N GLU A 131 14.71 2.18 2.36
CA GLU A 131 13.73 1.47 3.19
C GLU A 131 12.58 0.90 2.35
N MET A 132 12.04 1.70 1.43
CA MET A 132 11.01 1.21 0.52
C MET A 132 11.49 0.05 -0.36
N SER A 133 12.75 0.09 -0.80
CA SER A 133 13.37 -1.01 -1.55
C SER A 133 13.50 -2.28 -0.69
N ASN A 134 13.79 -2.13 0.60
CA ASN A 134 13.82 -3.26 1.54
C ASN A 134 12.43 -3.84 1.77
N ARG A 135 11.41 -2.99 1.95
CA ARG A 135 10.00 -3.41 2.06
C ARG A 135 9.54 -4.16 0.81
N ARG A 136 9.92 -3.69 -0.38
CA ARG A 136 9.63 -4.38 -1.65
C ARG A 136 10.25 -5.78 -1.69
N ARG A 137 11.49 -5.94 -1.23
CA ARG A 137 12.16 -7.25 -1.18
C ARG A 137 11.47 -8.21 -0.20
N LYS A 138 11.12 -7.71 0.99
CA LYS A 138 10.40 -8.48 2.02
C LYS A 138 9.04 -8.95 1.52
N ALA A 139 8.22 -8.05 0.98
CA ALA A 139 6.91 -8.37 0.42
C ALA A 139 6.97 -9.46 -0.67
N LYS A 140 7.96 -9.40 -1.58
CA LYS A 140 8.17 -10.44 -2.61
C LYS A 140 8.68 -11.77 -2.05
N GLN A 141 9.39 -11.75 -0.92
CA GLN A 141 9.87 -12.97 -0.28
C GLN A 141 8.75 -13.66 0.50
N GLU A 142 7.91 -12.88 1.18
CA GLU A 142 6.69 -13.35 1.85
C GLU A 142 5.73 -14.00 0.87
N GLU A 143 5.51 -13.38 -0.29
CA GLU A 143 4.72 -13.94 -1.40
C GLU A 143 5.22 -15.35 -1.79
N LYS A 144 6.52 -15.48 -2.10
CA LYS A 144 7.12 -16.78 -2.44
C LYS A 144 6.94 -17.81 -1.32
N ASN A 145 7.05 -17.38 -0.06
CA ASN A 145 6.90 -18.27 1.08
C ASN A 145 5.45 -18.72 1.27
N GLN A 146 4.47 -17.85 1.01
CA GLN A 146 3.04 -18.20 1.01
C GLN A 146 2.73 -19.20 -0.10
N ASP A 147 3.21 -18.98 -1.32
CA ASP A 147 3.05 -19.92 -2.44
C ASP A 147 3.65 -21.30 -2.11
N LEU A 148 4.86 -21.32 -1.53
CA LEU A 148 5.49 -22.56 -1.08
C LEU A 148 4.68 -23.27 0.02
N ARG A 149 4.08 -22.52 0.96
CA ARG A 149 3.21 -23.09 2.00
C ARG A 149 1.95 -23.71 1.40
N VAL A 150 1.29 -23.02 0.46
CA VAL A 150 0.10 -23.52 -0.24
C VAL A 150 0.44 -24.78 -1.05
N GLN A 151 1.56 -24.78 -1.77
CA GLN A 151 2.03 -25.96 -2.51
C GLN A 151 2.34 -27.15 -1.58
N ARG A 152 2.98 -26.92 -0.43
CA ARG A 152 3.24 -27.97 0.56
C ARG A 152 1.96 -28.49 1.19
N PHE A 153 0.95 -27.64 1.40
CA PHE A 153 -0.37 -28.05 1.89
C PHE A 153 -1.10 -28.93 0.86
N HIS A 154 -1.11 -28.53 -0.42
CA HIS A 154 -1.67 -29.35 -1.50
C HIS A 154 -0.92 -30.67 -1.71
N HIS A 155 0.40 -30.70 -1.50
CA HIS A 155 1.18 -31.94 -1.57
C HIS A 155 0.93 -32.85 -0.35
N GLY A 156 0.78 -32.27 0.84
CA GLY A 156 0.45 -32.99 2.08
C GLY A 156 -0.94 -33.64 2.05
N LEU A 157 -1.94 -32.95 1.49
CA LEU A 157 -3.30 -33.48 1.31
C LEU A 157 -3.37 -34.62 0.27
N LYS A 158 -2.40 -34.74 -0.63
CA LYS A 158 -2.37 -35.81 -1.64
C LYS A 158 -1.85 -37.16 -1.13
N MET A 159 -1.36 -37.25 0.12
CA MET A 159 -0.74 -38.48 0.65
C MET A 159 -1.48 -39.14 1.82
N GLN A 160 -2.48 -38.51 2.45
CA GLN A 160 -3.16 -39.09 3.63
C GLN A 160 -4.69 -39.23 3.53
N ASP A 161 -5.38 -38.53 2.63
CA ASP A 161 -6.86 -38.48 2.66
C ASP A 161 -7.59 -39.39 1.65
N LEU A 162 -6.89 -40.25 0.90
CA LEU A 162 -7.54 -41.19 -0.04
C LEU A 162 -7.77 -42.61 0.51
N ARG A 163 -7.42 -42.90 1.78
CA ARG A 163 -7.58 -44.26 2.35
C ARG A 163 -8.35 -44.38 3.66
N THR A 164 -8.66 -43.29 4.34
CA THR A 164 -9.46 -43.35 5.58
C THR A 164 -10.43 -42.20 5.60
N GLY A 165 -11.70 -42.47 5.30
CA GLY A 165 -12.80 -41.51 5.37
C GLY A 165 -13.02 -40.99 6.79
N ILE A 166 -12.17 -40.08 7.23
CA ILE A 166 -12.25 -39.38 8.51
C ILE A 166 -12.66 -37.94 8.19
N LYS A 167 -13.79 -37.52 8.77
CA LYS A 167 -14.24 -36.12 8.69
C LYS A 167 -13.22 -35.22 9.40
N PRO A 168 -12.79 -34.10 8.80
CA PRO A 168 -11.91 -33.17 9.49
C PRO A 168 -12.70 -32.40 10.57
N GLU A 169 -12.60 -32.82 11.83
CA GLU A 169 -12.63 -31.87 12.93
C GLU A 169 -11.25 -31.22 12.98
N PHE A 170 -11.11 -29.94 12.67
CA PHE A 170 -10.09 -29.03 13.25
C PHE A 170 -10.40 -27.61 12.76
N ALA A 171 -11.44 -27.01 13.35
CA ALA A 171 -11.70 -25.57 13.30
C ALA A 171 -11.23 -24.94 14.61
N LYS A 172 -9.94 -25.04 14.93
CA LYS A 172 -9.30 -24.31 16.04
C LYS A 172 -7.84 -24.11 15.70
N ASP A 173 -7.54 -22.92 15.22
CA ASP A 173 -6.27 -22.19 15.30
C ASP A 173 -6.06 -21.35 14.04
N VAL A 174 -6.98 -20.40 13.89
CA VAL A 174 -6.68 -19.10 13.30
C VAL A 174 -7.07 -18.09 14.38
N ARG A 175 -6.07 -17.65 15.15
CA ARG A 175 -6.10 -16.41 15.91
C ARG A 175 -4.88 -15.62 15.51
#